data_AF-A0A660XD31-F1
#
_entry.id   AF-A0A660XD31-F1
#
_cell.length_a   1.000
_cell.length_b   1.000
_cell.length_c   1.000
_cell.angle_alpha   90.00
_cell.angle_beta   90.00
_cell.angle_gamma   90.00
#
_symmetry.space_group_name_H-M   'P 1'
#
loop_
_entity.id
_entity.type
_entity.pdbx_description
1 polymer ?
#
loop_
_entity_poly.entity_id
_entity_poly.type
_entity_poly.pdbx_seq_one_letter_code
_entity_poly.pdbx_strand_id
1 'polypeptide(L)'
;MELNIPYWGEELTVNLPSENIGEIIYPNKVEIRPEKEVLFDALNSPVNFNSFDDFAKGNEPILFIINDATRPTPSARIIDLLWDKIKDKDIKFLIATGAHRAPTKDEYLELFGNHYYELEKNIFYHDSENKDGNIFIGKTKNDTEVFFNKLVIEAKKIAYITSVEPHYFAGYTGGAKSFLPG
;
A
#
# COMPACT_ATOMS: atom_id res chain seq x y z
N MET A 1 39.35 -1.83 3.02
CA MET A 1 38.10 -1.14 3.38
C MET A 1 37.11 -2.15 3.91
N GLU A 2 36.48 -1.82 5.03
CA GLU A 2 35.42 -2.62 5.66
C GLU A 2 34.06 -2.13 5.14
N LEU A 3 33.19 -3.04 4.71
CA LEU A 3 31.82 -2.75 4.26
C LEU A 3 30.83 -3.64 5.00
N ASN A 4 29.68 -3.07 5.39
CA ASN A 4 28.58 -3.82 5.99
C ASN A 4 27.49 -4.06 4.93
N ILE A 5 27.08 -5.33 4.78
CA ILE A 5 26.08 -5.77 3.80
C ILE A 5 24.89 -6.38 4.56
N PRO A 6 23.66 -5.86 4.40
CA PRO A 6 22.46 -6.48 4.95
C PRO A 6 22.27 -7.91 4.42
N TYR A 7 22.06 -8.87 5.31
CA TYR A 7 21.86 -10.28 4.97
C TYR A 7 20.95 -10.96 5.99
N TRP A 8 19.72 -11.30 5.60
CA TRP A 8 18.76 -12.05 6.43
C TRP A 8 18.51 -11.49 7.85
N GLY A 9 18.46 -10.15 7.99
CA GLY A 9 18.23 -9.49 9.28
C GLY A 9 19.50 -9.28 10.11
N GLU A 10 20.65 -9.74 9.62
CA GLU A 10 21.97 -9.44 10.16
C GLU A 10 22.74 -8.52 9.21
N GLU A 11 23.88 -8.02 9.67
CA GLU A 11 24.85 -7.32 8.82
C GLU A 11 26.12 -8.16 8.70
N LEU A 12 26.53 -8.47 7.47
CA LEU A 12 27.80 -9.11 7.19
C LEU A 12 28.87 -8.07 6.96
N THR A 13 29.96 -8.16 7.70
CA THR A 13 31.14 -7.34 7.49
C THR A 13 32.08 -8.00 6.49
N VAL A 14 32.38 -7.32 5.38
CA VAL A 14 33.33 -7.76 4.37
C VAL A 14 34.54 -6.82 4.32
N ASN A 15 35.74 -7.41 4.21
CA ASN A 15 36.98 -6.67 4.10
C ASN A 15 37.54 -6.80 2.68
N LEU A 16 37.56 -5.69 1.94
CA LEU A 16 38.05 -5.62 0.57
C LEU A 16 39.30 -4.73 0.48
N PRO A 17 40.37 -5.14 -0.22
CA PRO A 17 41.50 -4.24 -0.51
C PRO A 17 41.01 -2.99 -1.24
N SER A 18 41.41 -1.80 -0.77
CA SER A 18 40.86 -0.53 -1.28
C SER A 18 41.20 -0.31 -2.76
N GLU A 19 42.32 -0.87 -3.24
CA GLU A 19 42.74 -0.87 -4.64
C GLU A 19 41.79 -1.62 -5.58
N ASN A 20 40.94 -2.50 -5.05
CA ASN A 20 39.94 -3.26 -5.81
C ASN A 20 38.57 -2.58 -5.86
N ILE A 21 38.42 -1.41 -5.22
CA ILE A 21 37.14 -0.70 -5.12
C ILE A 21 37.13 0.43 -6.14
N GLY A 22 36.20 0.36 -7.10
CA GLY A 22 35.92 1.46 -8.02
C GLY A 22 35.06 2.55 -7.37
N GLU A 23 33.81 2.22 -7.06
CA GLU A 23 32.85 3.12 -6.44
C GLU A 23 31.91 2.35 -5.50
N ILE A 24 31.41 3.02 -4.46
CA ILE A 24 30.38 2.49 -3.58
C ILE A 24 29.17 3.43 -3.67
N ILE A 25 28.05 2.89 -4.13
CA ILE A 25 26.83 3.66 -4.38
C ILE A 25 25.81 3.35 -3.29
N TYR A 26 25.30 4.40 -2.64
CA TYR A 26 24.25 4.33 -1.62
C TYR A 26 23.01 5.11 -2.05
N PRO A 27 21.82 4.81 -1.50
CA PRO A 27 20.65 5.66 -1.65
C PRO A 27 20.93 7.09 -1.19
N ASN A 28 20.24 8.06 -1.78
CA ASN A 28 20.30 9.46 -1.35
C ASN A 28 19.91 9.58 0.13
N LYS A 29 20.68 10.36 0.89
CA LYS A 29 20.32 10.73 2.26
C LYS A 29 19.10 11.65 2.23
N VAL A 30 18.06 11.26 2.95
CA VAL A 30 16.85 12.06 3.14
C VAL A 30 16.73 12.45 4.60
N GLU A 31 16.06 13.57 4.87
CA GLU A 31 15.70 13.94 6.24
C GLU A 31 14.69 12.92 6.79
N ILE A 32 14.99 12.34 7.95
CA ILE A 32 14.10 11.42 8.65
C ILE A 32 13.42 12.20 9.78
N ARG A 33 12.09 12.30 9.70
CA ARG A 33 11.24 12.93 10.71
C ARG A 33 10.42 11.87 11.48
N PRO A 34 9.89 12.17 12.68
CA PRO A 34 9.03 11.24 13.40
C PRO A 34 7.82 10.83 12.55
N GLU A 35 7.60 9.52 12.39
CA GLU A 35 6.56 8.95 11.51
C GLU A 35 5.18 9.59 11.72
N LYS A 36 4.74 9.70 12.99
CA LYS A 36 3.44 10.27 13.34
C LYS A 36 3.27 11.72 12.86
N GLU A 37 4.33 12.53 12.97
CA GLU A 37 4.29 13.93 12.50
C GLU A 37 4.23 13.98 10.98
N VAL A 38 5.02 13.16 10.29
CA VAL A 38 5.01 13.09 8.82
C VAL A 38 3.64 12.70 8.29
N LEU A 39 3.02 11.66 8.87
CA LEU A 39 1.70 11.20 8.46
C LEU A 39 0.62 12.24 8.78
N PHE A 40 0.68 12.89 9.94
CA PHE A 40 -0.27 13.94 10.32
C PHE A 40 -0.17 15.16 9.39
N ASP A 41 1.04 15.64 9.11
CA ASP A 41 1.27 16.76 8.19
C ASP A 41 0.75 16.44 6.79
N ALA A 42 1.05 15.23 6.29
CA ALA A 42 0.63 14.78 4.96
C ALA A 42 -0.90 14.71 4.81
N LEU A 43 -1.61 14.23 5.84
CA LEU A 43 -3.08 14.17 5.84
C LEU A 43 -3.73 15.56 5.90
N ASN A 44 -3.06 16.54 6.53
CA ASN A 44 -3.55 17.92 6.64
C ASN A 44 -3.13 18.82 5.47
N SER A 45 -2.15 18.40 4.66
CA SER A 45 -1.62 19.17 3.53
C SER A 45 -1.67 18.36 2.22
N PRO A 46 -2.87 18.02 1.72
CA PRO A 46 -3.02 17.25 0.48
C PRO A 46 -2.42 17.99 -0.72
N VAL A 47 -1.74 17.25 -1.59
CA VAL A 47 -1.12 17.80 -2.80
C VAL A 47 -2.14 17.81 -3.94
N ASN A 48 -2.43 18.98 -4.51
CA ASN A 48 -3.34 19.17 -5.66
C ASN A 48 -4.80 18.71 -5.45
N PHE A 49 -5.22 18.42 -4.22
CA PHE A 49 -6.58 17.98 -3.89
C PHE A 49 -7.09 18.72 -2.65
N ASN A 50 -8.41 18.68 -2.44
CA ASN A 50 -9.03 19.12 -1.20
C ASN A 50 -8.72 18.14 -0.06
N SER A 51 -9.11 18.52 1.17
CA SER A 51 -8.91 17.71 2.37
C SER A 51 -9.56 16.32 2.26
N PHE A 52 -9.07 15.37 3.07
CA PHE A 52 -9.75 14.08 3.21
C PHE A 52 -11.20 14.26 3.72
N ASP A 53 -11.45 15.27 4.57
CA ASP A 53 -12.81 15.56 5.05
C ASP A 53 -13.73 15.95 3.89
N ASP A 54 -13.24 16.77 2.96
CA ASP A 54 -13.99 17.12 1.75
C ASP A 54 -14.28 15.90 0.88
N PHE A 55 -13.29 15.02 0.69
CA PHE A 55 -13.47 13.75 -0.01
C PHE A 55 -14.51 12.86 0.71
N ALA A 56 -14.47 12.80 2.03
CA ALA A 56 -15.32 11.94 2.84
C ALA A 56 -16.73 12.52 3.12
N LYS A 57 -17.06 13.72 2.65
CA LYS A 57 -18.38 14.35 2.83
C LYS A 57 -19.53 13.48 2.28
N GLY A 58 -20.65 13.47 3.00
CA GLY A 58 -21.84 12.68 2.67
C GLY A 58 -21.76 11.23 3.14
N ASN A 59 -22.69 10.41 2.63
CA ASN A 59 -22.92 9.04 3.08
C ASN A 59 -22.59 7.98 2.00
N GLU A 60 -21.93 8.39 0.92
CA GLU A 60 -21.49 7.44 -0.10
C GLU A 60 -20.42 6.51 0.49
N PRO A 61 -20.53 5.18 0.32
CA PRO A 61 -19.55 4.24 0.85
C PRO A 61 -18.14 4.50 0.30
N ILE A 62 -17.13 4.33 1.15
CA ILE A 62 -15.73 4.52 0.79
C ILE A 62 -15.04 3.15 0.73
N LEU A 63 -14.47 2.82 -0.43
CA LEU A 63 -13.57 1.68 -0.57
C LEU A 63 -12.14 2.15 -0.32
N PHE A 64 -11.48 1.56 0.67
CA PHE A 64 -10.04 1.68 0.87
C PHE A 64 -9.33 0.52 0.19
N ILE A 65 -8.39 0.81 -0.70
CA ILE A 65 -7.47 -0.19 -1.24
C ILE A 65 -6.16 -0.09 -0.47
N ILE A 66 -5.69 -1.18 0.13
CA ILE A 66 -4.44 -1.19 0.92
C ILE A 66 -3.47 -2.22 0.38
N ASN A 67 -2.17 -1.96 0.46
CA ASN A 67 -1.17 -2.98 0.17
C ASN A 67 -1.34 -4.20 1.10
N ASP A 68 -0.95 -5.38 0.61
CA ASP A 68 -0.79 -6.55 1.48
C ASP A 68 0.40 -6.42 2.44
N ALA A 69 0.53 -7.38 3.36
CA ALA A 69 1.58 -7.39 4.38
C ALA A 69 3.00 -7.66 3.82
N THR A 70 3.14 -7.92 2.51
CA THR A 70 4.46 -8.03 1.87
C THR A 70 5.08 -6.67 1.54
N ARG A 71 4.38 -5.58 1.87
CA ARG A 71 4.88 -4.21 1.73
C ARG A 71 5.05 -3.58 3.10
N PRO A 72 6.15 -2.82 3.32
CA PRO A 72 6.38 -2.11 4.58
C PRO A 72 5.54 -0.81 4.65
N THR A 73 4.25 -0.88 4.27
CA THR A 73 3.33 0.25 4.35
C THR A 73 2.78 0.31 5.78
N PRO A 74 2.87 1.45 6.49
CA PRO A 74 2.36 1.56 7.86
C PRO A 74 0.84 1.73 7.88
N SER A 75 0.11 0.79 7.26
CA SER A 75 -1.34 0.84 7.04
C SER A 75 -2.11 1.02 8.34
N ALA A 76 -1.78 0.25 9.39
CA ALA A 76 -2.44 0.36 10.69
C ALA A 76 -2.30 1.76 11.31
N ARG A 77 -1.15 2.43 11.13
CA ARG A 77 -0.93 3.79 11.64
C ARG A 77 -1.71 4.83 10.84
N ILE A 78 -1.79 4.66 9.52
CA ILE A 78 -2.58 5.55 8.66
C ILE A 78 -4.07 5.40 8.96
N ILE A 79 -4.55 4.17 9.13
CA ILE A 79 -5.95 3.89 9.53
C ILE A 79 -6.25 4.51 10.90
N ASP A 80 -5.34 4.38 11.87
CA ASP A 80 -5.49 4.97 13.20
C ASP A 80 -5.64 6.50 13.15
N LEU A 81 -4.82 7.19 12.34
CA LEU A 81 -4.94 8.65 12.15
C LEU A 81 -6.22 9.07 11.43
N LEU A 82 -6.78 8.21 10.58
CA LEU A 82 -8.03 8.44 9.88
C LEU A 82 -9.27 8.02 10.69
N TRP A 83 -9.09 7.29 11.80
CA TRP A 83 -10.16 6.55 12.46
C TRP A 83 -11.36 7.43 12.82
N ASP A 84 -11.12 8.56 13.49
CA ASP A 84 -12.18 9.48 13.89
C ASP A 84 -12.96 10.07 12.70
N LYS A 85 -12.37 10.08 11.49
CA LYS A 85 -13.01 10.58 10.27
C LYS A 85 -13.82 9.51 9.54
N ILE A 86 -13.56 8.22 9.80
CA ILE A 86 -14.10 7.10 9.02
C ILE A 86 -14.97 6.12 9.82
N LYS A 87 -14.83 6.05 11.15
CA LYS A 87 -15.49 5.04 12.00
C LYS A 87 -17.01 5.01 11.91
N ASP A 88 -17.64 6.17 11.68
CA ASP A 88 -19.09 6.31 11.56
C ASP A 88 -19.57 6.30 10.08
N LYS A 89 -18.70 5.93 9.14
CA LYS A 89 -19.01 5.87 7.70
C LYS A 89 -19.16 4.42 7.23
N ASP A 90 -19.88 4.26 6.13
CA ASP A 90 -19.88 2.99 5.39
C ASP A 90 -18.53 2.84 4.69
N ILE A 91 -17.68 1.95 5.21
CA ILE A 91 -16.33 1.72 4.71
C ILE A 91 -16.09 0.24 4.45
N LYS A 92 -15.34 -0.02 3.39
CA LYS A 92 -14.80 -1.36 3.08
C LYS A 92 -13.30 -1.24 2.83
N PHE A 93 -12.58 -2.29 3.15
CA PHE A 93 -11.16 -2.41 2.82
C PHE A 93 -10.97 -3.56 1.84
N LEU A 94 -10.20 -3.33 0.78
CA LEU A 94 -9.73 -4.35 -0.15
C LEU A 94 -8.20 -4.41 -0.08
N ILE A 95 -7.69 -5.54 0.36
CA ILE A 95 -6.25 -5.82 0.37
C ILE A 95 -5.82 -6.18 -1.04
N ALA A 96 -4.94 -5.36 -1.61
CA ALA A 96 -4.37 -5.49 -2.94
C ALA A 96 -3.23 -6.51 -2.94
N THR A 97 -3.59 -7.79 -3.02
CA THR A 97 -2.66 -8.94 -3.05
C THR A 97 -2.07 -9.16 -4.44
N GLY A 98 -2.71 -8.68 -5.50
CA GLY A 98 -2.43 -9.07 -6.87
C GLY A 98 -2.31 -10.59 -7.09
N ALA A 99 -1.10 -11.06 -7.35
CA ALA A 99 -0.80 -12.48 -7.57
C ALA A 99 -0.37 -13.23 -6.30
N HIS A 100 -0.38 -12.57 -5.14
CA HIS A 100 -0.01 -13.20 -3.86
C HIS A 100 -1.17 -14.00 -3.26
N ARG A 101 -0.84 -14.87 -2.31
CA ARG A 101 -1.83 -15.62 -1.52
C ARG A 101 -2.69 -14.70 -0.65
N ALA A 102 -3.82 -15.23 -0.18
CA ALA A 102 -4.64 -14.59 0.84
C ALA A 102 -3.84 -14.26 2.12
N PRO A 103 -4.17 -13.15 2.82
CA PRO A 103 -3.53 -12.81 4.10
C PRO A 103 -3.83 -13.83 5.20
N THR A 104 -2.85 -14.07 6.06
CA THR A 104 -3.00 -14.81 7.31
C THR A 104 -3.63 -13.94 8.39
N LYS A 105 -4.05 -14.56 9.52
CA LYS A 105 -4.60 -13.82 10.65
C LYS A 105 -3.61 -12.78 11.22
N ASP A 106 -2.34 -13.13 11.30
CA ASP A 106 -1.31 -12.23 11.83
C ASP A 106 -1.07 -11.06 10.88
N GLU A 107 -1.11 -11.29 9.57
CA GLU A 107 -1.01 -10.22 8.56
C GLU A 107 -2.23 -9.29 8.61
N TYR A 108 -3.43 -9.79 8.89
CA TYR A 108 -4.58 -8.91 9.14
C TYR A 108 -4.37 -8.06 10.41
N LEU A 109 -3.84 -8.64 11.49
CA LEU A 109 -3.56 -7.89 12.71
C LEU A 109 -2.46 -6.84 12.50
N GLU A 110 -1.46 -7.14 11.68
CA GLU A 110 -0.42 -6.18 11.27
C GLU A 110 -1.00 -5.02 10.47
N LEU A 111 -1.80 -5.32 9.44
CA LEU A 111 -2.33 -4.31 8.52
C LEU A 111 -3.35 -3.37 9.17
N PHE A 112 -4.14 -3.84 10.13
CA PHE A 112 -5.25 -3.09 10.73
C PHE A 112 -5.03 -2.72 12.20
N GLY A 113 -4.08 -3.36 12.89
CA GLY A 113 -3.75 -3.08 14.28
C GLY A 113 -4.98 -3.21 15.21
N ASN A 114 -5.13 -2.22 16.09
CA ASN A 114 -6.20 -2.19 17.10
C ASN A 114 -7.62 -2.15 16.49
N HIS A 115 -7.74 -1.72 15.23
CA HIS A 115 -9.03 -1.55 14.55
C HIS A 115 -9.50 -2.84 13.85
N TYR A 116 -8.68 -3.90 13.86
CA TYR A 116 -8.98 -5.14 13.13
C TYR A 116 -10.35 -5.73 13.50
N TYR A 117 -10.64 -5.92 14.80
CA TYR A 117 -11.87 -6.59 15.23
C TYR A 117 -13.14 -5.77 14.93
N GLU A 118 -13.02 -4.44 14.87
CA GLU A 118 -14.11 -3.55 14.49
C GLU A 118 -14.35 -3.58 12.97
N LEU A 119 -13.28 -3.80 12.20
CA LEU A 119 -13.30 -3.78 10.75
C LEU A 119 -13.46 -5.16 10.10
N GLU A 120 -13.26 -6.28 10.81
CA GLU A 120 -13.10 -7.62 10.21
C GLU A 120 -14.21 -8.06 9.26
N LYS A 121 -15.45 -7.57 9.47
CA LYS A 121 -16.59 -7.87 8.60
C LYS A 121 -16.60 -7.09 7.28
N ASN A 122 -15.80 -6.03 7.19
CA ASN A 122 -15.70 -5.11 6.07
C ASN A 122 -14.33 -5.20 5.37
N ILE A 123 -13.48 -6.15 5.77
CA ILE A 123 -12.18 -6.40 5.16
C ILE A 123 -12.32 -7.55 4.14
N PHE A 124 -11.89 -7.26 2.92
CA PHE A 124 -11.81 -8.18 1.80
C PHE A 124 -10.36 -8.24 1.31
N TYR A 125 -10.00 -9.31 0.63
CA TYR A 125 -8.73 -9.41 -0.10
C TYR A 125 -9.03 -9.68 -1.57
N HIS A 126 -8.13 -9.24 -2.44
CA HIS A 126 -8.19 -9.58 -3.85
C HIS A 126 -7.75 -11.03 -4.08
N ASP A 127 -8.45 -11.74 -4.95
CA ASP A 127 -8.06 -13.05 -5.43
C ASP A 127 -8.10 -12.99 -6.96
N SER A 128 -6.93 -13.00 -7.60
CA SER A 128 -6.80 -12.90 -9.05
C SER A 128 -7.29 -14.15 -9.79
N GLU A 129 -7.44 -15.28 -9.10
CA GLU A 129 -7.96 -16.54 -9.66
C GLU A 129 -9.48 -16.67 -9.50
N ASN A 130 -10.11 -15.85 -8.65
CA ASN A 130 -11.55 -15.84 -8.45
C ASN A 130 -12.29 -15.18 -9.62
N LYS A 131 -12.77 -16.00 -10.57
CA LYS A 131 -13.51 -15.54 -11.75
C LYS A 131 -14.82 -14.82 -11.43
N ASP A 132 -15.49 -15.17 -10.34
CA ASP A 132 -16.77 -14.56 -9.97
C ASP A 132 -16.58 -13.21 -9.26
N GLY A 133 -15.42 -13.03 -8.63
CA GLY A 133 -15.02 -11.79 -7.96
C GLY A 133 -14.44 -10.71 -8.90
N ASN A 134 -14.11 -11.08 -10.13
CA ASN A 134 -13.43 -10.21 -11.09
C ASN A 134 -14.26 -9.98 -12.35
N ILE A 135 -14.41 -8.71 -12.73
CA ILE A 135 -15.25 -8.28 -13.86
C ILE A 135 -14.34 -7.88 -15.02
N PHE A 136 -14.67 -8.36 -16.22
CA PHE A 136 -14.06 -7.89 -17.46
C PHE A 136 -14.40 -6.43 -17.72
N ILE A 137 -13.38 -5.58 -17.86
CA ILE A 137 -13.56 -4.13 -18.09
C ILE A 137 -13.13 -3.67 -19.48
N GLY A 138 -12.56 -4.56 -20.29
CA GLY A 138 -12.11 -4.26 -21.64
C GLY A 138 -10.77 -4.90 -21.97
N LYS A 139 -10.16 -4.40 -23.04
CA LYS A 139 -8.86 -4.87 -23.52
C LYS A 139 -7.86 -3.73 -23.63
N THR A 140 -6.58 -4.03 -23.40
CA THR A 140 -5.49 -3.09 -23.68
C THR A 140 -5.29 -2.92 -25.18
N LYS A 141 -4.46 -1.94 -25.58
CA LYS A 141 -4.03 -1.76 -26.98
C LYS A 141 -3.29 -2.98 -27.58
N ASN A 142 -2.83 -3.90 -26.74
CA ASN A 142 -2.16 -5.14 -27.15
C ASN A 142 -3.15 -6.34 -27.16
N ASP A 143 -4.46 -6.08 -27.14
CA ASP A 143 -5.55 -7.08 -27.10
C ASP A 143 -5.55 -7.96 -25.82
N THR A 144 -4.83 -7.54 -24.77
CA THR A 144 -4.85 -8.22 -23.47
C THR A 144 -6.15 -7.90 -22.73
N GLU A 145 -6.89 -8.92 -22.34
CA GLU A 145 -8.09 -8.77 -21.51
C GLU A 145 -7.73 -8.24 -20.12
N VAL A 146 -8.56 -7.33 -19.60
CA VAL A 146 -8.36 -6.70 -18.30
C VAL A 146 -9.56 -7.00 -17.42
N PHE A 147 -9.27 -7.55 -16.24
CA PHE A 147 -10.25 -7.88 -15.22
C PHE A 147 -9.92 -7.16 -13.93
N PHE A 148 -10.93 -6.65 -13.25
CA PHE A 148 -10.78 -5.90 -12.00
C PHE A 148 -11.72 -6.46 -10.95
N ASN A 149 -11.32 -6.36 -9.68
CA ASN A 149 -12.19 -6.77 -8.58
C ASN A 149 -13.51 -5.98 -8.62
N LYS A 150 -14.62 -6.68 -8.49
CA LYS A 150 -15.97 -6.12 -8.54
C LYS A 150 -16.16 -4.93 -7.59
N LEU A 151 -15.58 -4.99 -6.39
CA LEU A 151 -15.67 -3.90 -5.42
C LEU A 151 -15.07 -2.60 -5.96
N VAL A 152 -13.97 -2.68 -6.71
CA VAL A 152 -13.31 -1.50 -7.31
C VAL A 152 -14.19 -0.87 -8.37
N ILE A 153 -14.87 -1.68 -9.19
CA ILE A 153 -15.73 -1.20 -10.28
C ILE A 153 -17.04 -0.60 -9.74
N GLU A 154 -17.56 -1.14 -8.65
CA GLU A 154 -18.82 -0.67 -8.05
C GLU A 154 -18.63 0.54 -7.12
N ALA A 155 -17.40 0.80 -6.66
CA ALA A 155 -17.12 1.88 -5.73
C ALA A 155 -17.23 3.25 -6.40
N LYS A 156 -17.97 4.17 -5.75
CA LYS A 156 -18.04 5.58 -6.17
C LYS A 156 -16.97 6.45 -5.52
N LYS A 157 -16.46 6.05 -4.35
CA LYS A 157 -15.36 6.70 -3.65
C LYS A 157 -14.29 5.67 -3.33
N ILE A 158 -13.08 5.90 -3.83
CA ILE A 158 -11.92 5.04 -3.59
C ILE A 158 -10.81 5.91 -2.99
N ALA A 159 -10.29 5.47 -1.85
CA ALA A 159 -9.04 5.93 -1.28
C ALA A 159 -8.05 4.76 -1.28
N TYR A 160 -6.76 5.02 -1.41
CA TYR A 160 -5.76 3.95 -1.33
C TYR A 160 -4.61 4.31 -0.41
N ILE A 161 -4.15 3.33 0.37
CA ILE A 161 -3.04 3.43 1.32
C ILE A 161 -1.91 2.55 0.79
N THR A 162 -0.82 3.18 0.36
CA THR A 162 0.29 2.48 -0.32
C THR A 162 1.63 3.15 -0.04
N SER A 163 2.71 2.45 -0.33
CA SER A 163 4.08 2.96 -0.32
C SER A 163 4.60 3.22 -1.74
N VAL A 164 5.48 4.21 -1.87
CA VAL A 164 6.19 4.54 -3.12
C VAL A 164 7.67 4.23 -2.93
N GLU A 165 8.19 3.29 -3.70
CA GLU A 165 9.59 2.88 -3.71
C GLU A 165 10.05 2.61 -5.16
N PRO A 166 11.35 2.72 -5.47
CA PRO A 166 11.87 2.33 -6.78
C PRO A 166 11.54 0.87 -7.10
N HIS A 167 11.06 0.62 -8.31
CA HIS A 167 10.68 -0.71 -8.77
C HIS A 167 11.39 -1.06 -10.08
N TYR A 168 12.19 -2.12 -10.04
CA TYR A 168 13.13 -2.55 -11.08
C TYR A 168 12.62 -2.53 -12.53
N PHE A 169 11.35 -2.86 -12.81
CA PHE A 169 10.77 -2.74 -14.15
C PHE A 169 9.62 -1.73 -14.29
N ALA A 170 9.06 -1.24 -13.18
CA ALA A 170 7.82 -0.44 -13.20
C ALA A 170 8.09 1.05 -12.94
N GLY A 171 9.36 1.44 -12.80
CA GLY A 171 9.76 2.76 -12.32
C GLY A 171 9.58 2.86 -10.81
N TYR A 172 8.34 2.99 -10.35
CA TYR A 172 8.00 3.13 -8.93
C TYR A 172 6.78 2.30 -8.54
N THR A 173 6.64 1.98 -7.26
CA THR A 173 5.39 1.44 -6.68
C THR A 173 4.39 2.57 -6.39
N GLY A 174 3.24 2.18 -5.82
CA GLY A 174 2.16 3.09 -5.45
C GLY A 174 1.31 3.56 -6.63
N GLY A 175 0.36 4.45 -6.34
CA GLY A 175 -0.56 5.00 -7.34
C GLY A 175 -1.32 3.92 -8.11
N ALA A 176 -1.19 3.94 -9.44
CA ALA A 176 -1.85 2.98 -10.33
C ALA A 176 -1.50 1.51 -10.00
N LYS A 177 -0.37 1.25 -9.33
CA LYS A 177 0.03 -0.11 -8.95
C LYS A 177 -0.89 -0.75 -7.91
N SER A 178 -1.59 0.05 -7.11
CA SER A 178 -2.64 -0.42 -6.19
C SER A 178 -3.87 -0.96 -6.91
N PHE A 179 -4.00 -0.70 -8.21
CA PHE A 179 -5.10 -1.17 -9.07
C PHE A 179 -4.65 -2.24 -10.06
N LEU A 180 -3.41 -2.16 -10.54
CA LEU A 180 -2.81 -3.17 -11.40
C LEU A 180 -1.29 -3.23 -11.14
N PRO A 181 -0.77 -4.35 -10.60
CA PRO A 181 -1.43 -5.63 -10.42
C PRO A 181 -2.16 -5.79 -9.08
N GLY A 182 -2.27 -4.73 -8.26
CA GLY A 182 -2.85 -4.78 -6.92
C GLY A 182 -4.23 -5.43 -6.84
#